data_AF-A0A560EN53-F1
#
_entry.id   AF-A0A560EN53-F1
#
_cell.length_a   1.000
_cell.length_b   1.000
_cell.length_c   1.000
_cell.angle_alpha   90.00
_cell.angle_beta   90.00
_cell.angle_gamma   90.00
#
_symmetry.space_group_name_H-M   'P 1'
#
loop_
_entity.id
_entity.type
_entity.pdbx_description
1 polymer ?
#
loop_
_entity_poly.entity_id
_entity_poly.type
_entity_poly.pdbx_seq_one_letter_code
_entity_poly.pdbx_strand_id
1 'polypeptide(L)'
;MNATTPRSVPSRRRRKRTLVTPIVLTVGLLALISLTIQGADPGLMLALLGAVVVVVGACHLLFPGSRFFTIGLANFVGIYAIIFEFFVEAHFSRLPPGLLGLGFVLPLAAFLAGVVIRREGIRAIVQARPDGNTRRRDLRRFGRAFGWVVPLGLVGAATFLLTPETPEPVVRDAFFAAMGFIAFIVLLVSYDVVVLLLETGLLFEEFFEQVAGLAEPAFAFFTFYSLLVIVFAALYTVVDRFSPVSQFMIGGAPQKIGFAESLYFSVVTLSTVGYGDIVPVGSFIRLVVAAEVIVGMLLLLFGFNAIFSYSSSRRPPDR
;
A
#
# COMPACT_ATOMS: atom_id res chain seq x y z
N MET A 1 16.76 58.67 15.18
CA MET A 1 15.68 57.80 15.71
C MET A 1 14.57 57.77 14.68
N ASN A 2 14.13 56.69 14.03
CA ASN A 2 14.50 55.28 13.99
C ASN A 2 14.19 54.82 12.56
N ALA A 3 15.17 54.27 11.85
CA ALA A 3 14.97 53.68 10.53
C ALA A 3 14.23 52.34 10.68
N THR A 4 13.04 52.23 10.10
CA THR A 4 12.25 50.99 10.06
C THR A 4 12.88 50.00 9.09
N THR A 5 13.53 48.98 9.64
CA THR A 5 14.04 47.82 8.91
C THR A 5 12.87 46.99 8.35
N PRO A 6 12.92 46.53 7.09
CA PRO A 6 11.92 45.61 6.56
C PRO A 6 12.08 44.23 7.22
N ARG A 7 10.99 43.72 7.82
CA ARG A 7 10.92 42.37 8.39
C ARG A 7 11.21 41.34 7.30
N SER A 8 12.27 40.56 7.49
CA SER A 8 12.59 39.40 6.68
C SER A 8 11.47 38.37 6.78
N VAL A 9 10.84 38.07 5.65
CA VAL A 9 9.91 36.94 5.52
C VAL A 9 10.70 35.67 5.82
N PRO A 10 10.30 34.83 6.79
CA PRO A 10 11.02 33.60 7.06
C PRO A 10 10.93 32.72 5.80
N SER A 11 12.09 32.45 5.20
CA SER A 11 12.20 31.50 4.11
C SER A 11 11.69 30.15 4.63
N ARG A 12 10.60 29.66 4.04
CA ARG A 12 10.12 28.29 4.24
C ARG A 12 11.28 27.36 3.92
N ARG A 13 12.00 26.90 4.94
CA ARG A 13 13.02 25.86 4.81
C ARG A 13 12.36 24.68 4.09
N ARG A 14 12.71 24.48 2.81
CA ARG A 14 12.42 23.27 2.05
C ARG A 14 13.00 22.11 2.86
N ARG A 15 12.16 21.49 3.69
CA ARG A 15 12.51 20.28 4.43
C ARG A 15 12.93 19.27 3.35
N LYS A 16 14.22 18.90 3.30
CA LYS A 16 14.74 17.80 2.48
C LYS A 16 14.04 16.54 3.01
N ARG A 17 12.85 16.27 2.49
CA ARG A 17 11.97 15.19 2.93
C ARG A 17 12.43 13.93 2.20
N THR A 18 12.97 12.99 2.96
CA THR A 18 13.75 11.82 2.50
C THR A 18 12.91 10.84 1.69
N LEU A 19 13.39 10.57 0.47
CA LEU A 19 12.78 9.78 -0.61
C LEU A 19 12.96 8.26 -0.45
N VAL A 20 13.71 7.85 0.57
CA VAL A 20 14.17 6.46 0.74
C VAL A 20 12.99 5.53 1.06
N THR A 21 12.02 5.98 1.84
CA THR A 21 10.94 5.13 2.37
C THR A 21 10.08 4.43 1.30
N PRO A 22 9.55 5.10 0.26
CA PRO A 22 8.66 4.42 -0.70
C PRO A 22 9.38 3.49 -1.69
N ILE A 23 10.60 3.85 -2.10
CA ILE A 23 11.42 2.97 -2.93
C ILE A 23 11.82 1.73 -2.13
N VAL A 24 12.27 1.92 -0.87
CA VAL A 24 12.58 0.81 0.03
C VAL A 24 11.36 -0.07 0.29
N LEU A 25 10.16 0.50 0.44
CA LEU A 25 8.94 -0.28 0.66
C LEU A 25 8.57 -1.12 -0.56
N THR A 26 8.67 -0.56 -1.77
CA THR A 26 8.36 -1.29 -3.02
C THR A 26 9.40 -2.37 -3.29
N VAL A 27 10.69 -2.04 -3.17
CA VAL A 27 11.80 -2.99 -3.32
C VAL A 27 11.72 -4.07 -2.24
N GLY A 28 11.36 -3.70 -1.01
CA GLY A 28 11.17 -4.63 0.10
C GLY A 28 10.00 -5.59 -0.13
N LEU A 29 8.87 -5.11 -0.65
CA LEU A 29 7.75 -5.95 -1.02
C LEU A 29 8.12 -6.93 -2.14
N LEU A 30 8.78 -6.45 -3.19
CA LEU A 30 9.25 -7.30 -4.30
C LEU A 30 10.29 -8.34 -3.83
N ALA A 31 11.20 -7.94 -2.94
CA ALA A 31 12.14 -8.87 -2.33
C ALA A 31 11.43 -9.93 -1.49
N LEU A 32 10.40 -9.55 -0.72
CA LEU A 32 9.60 -10.49 0.07
C LEU A 32 8.86 -11.48 -0.84
N ILE A 33 8.25 -11.01 -1.93
CA ILE A 33 7.57 -11.87 -2.91
C ILE A 33 8.58 -12.83 -3.55
N SER A 34 9.75 -12.33 -3.95
CA SER A 34 10.76 -13.18 -4.56
C SER A 34 11.31 -14.24 -3.59
N LEU A 35 11.40 -13.95 -2.29
CA LEU A 35 11.74 -14.95 -1.26
C LEU A 35 10.70 -16.07 -1.11
N THR A 36 9.46 -15.88 -1.58
CA THR A 36 8.44 -16.95 -1.55
C THR A 36 8.61 -17.96 -2.68
N ILE A 37 9.40 -17.65 -3.71
CA ILE A 37 9.49 -18.45 -4.93
C ILE A 37 10.72 -19.35 -4.87
N GLN A 38 10.47 -20.65 -4.66
CA GLN A 38 11.52 -21.65 -4.60
C GLN A 38 12.15 -21.85 -5.98
N GLY A 39 13.48 -21.64 -6.09
CA GLY A 39 14.23 -21.93 -7.32
C GLY A 39 14.36 -20.77 -8.32
N ALA A 40 13.97 -19.54 -7.95
CA ALA A 40 14.18 -18.37 -8.80
C ALA A 40 15.68 -18.10 -9.03
N ASP A 41 16.05 -17.82 -10.29
CA ASP A 41 17.43 -17.46 -10.65
C ASP A 41 17.82 -16.11 -10.00
N PRO A 42 18.90 -16.05 -9.19
CA PRO A 42 19.30 -14.82 -8.51
C PRO A 42 19.64 -13.67 -9.48
N GLY A 43 20.13 -13.99 -10.69
CA GLY A 43 20.45 -13.02 -11.72
C GLY A 43 19.20 -12.36 -12.30
N LEU A 44 18.16 -13.16 -12.57
CA LEU A 44 16.86 -12.64 -12.99
C LEU A 44 16.26 -11.73 -11.91
N MET A 45 16.26 -12.18 -10.65
CA MET A 45 15.74 -11.39 -9.52
C MET A 45 16.42 -10.00 -9.42
N LEU A 46 17.75 -9.97 -9.54
CA LEU A 46 18.52 -8.74 -9.48
C LEU A 46 18.25 -7.83 -10.69
N ALA A 47 18.05 -8.40 -11.88
CA ALA A 47 17.67 -7.67 -13.07
C ALA A 47 16.27 -7.04 -12.94
N LEU A 48 15.29 -7.79 -12.41
CA LEU A 48 13.93 -7.31 -12.16
C LEU A 48 13.95 -6.13 -11.18
N LEU A 49 14.56 -6.31 -10.00
CA LEU A 49 14.68 -5.28 -8.97
C LEU A 49 15.44 -4.04 -9.49
N GLY A 50 16.54 -4.27 -10.21
CA GLY A 50 17.33 -3.20 -10.82
C GLY A 50 16.52 -2.37 -11.82
N ALA A 51 15.74 -3.02 -12.68
CA ALA A 51 14.88 -2.33 -13.64
C ALA A 51 13.79 -1.48 -12.96
N VAL A 52 13.19 -1.96 -11.86
CA VAL A 52 12.24 -1.17 -11.07
C VAL A 52 12.91 0.09 -10.51
N VAL A 53 14.09 -0.06 -9.89
CA VAL A 53 14.84 1.07 -9.31
C VAL A 53 15.20 2.09 -10.39
N VAL A 54 15.65 1.64 -11.56
CA VAL A 54 15.99 2.51 -12.69
C VAL A 54 14.78 3.29 -13.18
N VAL A 55 13.64 2.62 -13.41
CA VAL A 55 12.42 3.28 -13.93
C VAL A 55 11.88 4.30 -12.94
N VAL A 56 11.71 3.90 -11.68
CA VAL A 56 11.20 4.77 -10.63
C VAL A 56 12.15 5.95 -10.39
N GLY A 57 13.46 5.69 -10.38
CA GLY A 57 14.49 6.72 -10.24
C GLY A 57 14.50 7.71 -11.41
N ALA A 58 14.46 7.23 -12.65
CA ALA A 58 14.44 8.07 -13.84
C ALA A 58 13.20 8.97 -13.89
N CYS A 59 12.01 8.41 -13.64
CA CYS A 59 10.78 9.20 -13.58
C CYS A 59 10.79 10.24 -12.46
N HIS A 60 11.39 9.93 -11.31
CA HIS A 60 11.54 10.90 -10.21
C HIS A 60 12.44 12.08 -10.60
N LEU A 61 13.55 11.82 -11.30
CA LEU A 61 14.44 12.86 -11.80
C LEU A 61 13.77 13.73 -12.87
N LEU A 62 12.90 13.15 -13.70
CA LEU A 62 12.17 13.88 -14.74
C LEU A 62 11.06 14.78 -14.19
N PHE A 63 10.38 14.35 -13.11
CA PHE A 63 9.27 15.05 -12.46
C PHE A 63 9.47 15.21 -10.95
N PRO A 64 10.40 16.10 -10.53
CA PRO A 64 10.65 16.38 -9.12
C PRO A 64 9.51 17.24 -8.53
N GLY A 65 8.40 16.60 -8.15
CA GLY A 65 7.18 17.32 -7.73
C GLY A 65 6.36 16.59 -6.67
N SER A 66 5.80 15.43 -6.99
CA SER A 66 4.89 14.72 -6.09
C SER A 66 5.47 13.37 -5.62
N ARG A 67 5.55 13.17 -4.30
CA ARG A 67 6.00 11.88 -3.73
C ARG A 67 5.04 10.75 -4.06
N PHE A 68 3.76 11.06 -4.06
CA PHE A 68 2.70 10.09 -4.34
C PHE A 68 2.71 9.60 -5.79
N PHE A 69 3.20 10.40 -6.74
CA PHE A 69 3.48 9.89 -8.09
C PHE A 69 4.56 8.82 -8.07
N THR A 70 5.69 9.06 -7.39
CA THR A 70 6.78 8.08 -7.29
C THR A 70 6.32 6.81 -6.58
N ILE A 71 5.50 6.94 -5.52
CA ILE A 71 4.86 5.81 -4.82
C ILE A 71 3.92 5.04 -5.75
N GLY A 72 3.01 5.75 -6.43
CA GLY A 72 2.05 5.16 -7.35
C GLY A 72 2.74 4.43 -8.50
N LEU A 73 3.77 5.04 -9.09
CA LEU A 73 4.58 4.42 -10.12
C LEU A 73 5.27 3.15 -9.62
N ALA A 74 5.88 3.20 -8.43
CA ALA A 74 6.56 2.04 -7.85
C ALA A 74 5.58 0.88 -7.60
N ASN A 75 4.37 1.17 -7.09
CA ASN A 75 3.31 0.17 -6.94
C ASN A 75 2.85 -0.40 -8.28
N PHE A 76 2.66 0.43 -9.31
CA PHE A 76 2.27 -0.03 -10.65
C PHE A 76 3.32 -0.95 -11.26
N VAL A 77 4.61 -0.59 -11.15
CA VAL A 77 5.71 -1.44 -11.61
C VAL A 77 5.78 -2.72 -10.79
N GLY A 78 5.50 -2.67 -9.48
CA GLY A 78 5.41 -3.85 -8.62
C GLY A 78 4.31 -4.82 -9.05
N ILE A 79 3.10 -4.31 -9.33
CA ILE A 79 1.99 -5.12 -9.86
C ILE A 79 2.38 -5.77 -11.19
N TYR A 80 3.03 -5.01 -12.08
CA TYR A 80 3.55 -5.56 -13.33
C TYR A 80 4.55 -6.69 -13.10
N ALA A 81 5.49 -6.55 -12.14
CA ALA A 81 6.45 -7.59 -11.81
C ALA A 81 5.80 -8.88 -11.32
N ILE A 82 4.79 -8.77 -10.43
CA ILE A 82 4.04 -9.92 -9.93
C ILE A 82 3.30 -10.64 -11.06
N ILE A 83 2.61 -9.88 -11.91
CA ILE A 83 1.87 -10.47 -13.05
C ILE A 83 2.84 -11.12 -14.04
N PHE A 84 3.97 -10.48 -14.33
CA PHE A 84 4.99 -11.02 -15.20
C PHE A 84 5.51 -12.36 -14.68
N GLU A 85 5.87 -12.43 -13.40
CA GLU A 85 6.37 -13.63 -12.75
C GLU A 85 5.34 -14.77 -12.78
N PHE A 86 4.06 -14.47 -12.52
CA PHE A 86 2.98 -15.43 -12.67
C PHE A 86 2.91 -16.04 -14.08
N PHE A 87 3.00 -15.23 -15.13
CA PHE A 87 2.98 -15.74 -16.51
C PHE A 87 4.25 -16.52 -16.87
N VAL A 88 5.40 -16.10 -16.35
CA VAL A 88 6.66 -16.82 -16.52
C VAL A 88 6.56 -18.20 -15.92
N GLU A 89 6.11 -18.32 -14.67
CA GLU A 89 5.92 -19.60 -14.00
C GLU A 89 4.93 -20.50 -14.75
N ALA A 90 3.79 -19.93 -15.18
CA ALA A 90 2.72 -20.68 -15.82
C ALA A 90 3.04 -21.14 -17.26
N HIS A 91 3.70 -20.32 -18.09
CA HIS A 91 3.82 -20.57 -19.53
C HIS A 91 5.24 -20.48 -20.09
N PHE A 92 6.14 -19.73 -19.45
CA PHE A 92 7.46 -19.38 -20.01
C PHE A 92 8.65 -19.88 -19.18
N SER A 93 8.42 -20.80 -18.23
CA SER A 93 9.44 -21.31 -17.30
C SER A 93 10.60 -22.05 -17.97
N ARG A 94 10.40 -22.50 -19.22
CA ARG A 94 11.42 -23.13 -20.06
C ARG A 94 12.38 -22.14 -20.72
N LEU A 95 12.06 -20.84 -20.74
CA LEU A 95 12.91 -19.85 -21.37
C LEU A 95 14.11 -19.50 -20.49
N PRO A 96 15.29 -19.27 -21.07
CA PRO A 96 16.47 -18.90 -20.31
C PRO A 96 16.28 -17.55 -19.58
N PRO A 97 16.84 -17.39 -18.36
CA PRO A 97 16.67 -16.18 -17.54
C PRO A 97 17.00 -14.87 -18.25
N GLY A 98 18.00 -14.87 -19.14
CA GLY A 98 18.39 -13.69 -19.91
C GLY A 98 17.29 -13.19 -20.85
N LEU A 99 16.55 -14.10 -21.51
CA LEU A 99 15.44 -13.72 -22.39
C LEU A 99 14.24 -13.20 -21.59
N LEU A 100 13.97 -13.82 -20.43
CA LEU A 100 12.94 -13.36 -19.50
C LEU A 100 13.24 -11.94 -19.00
N GLY A 101 14.49 -11.67 -18.61
CA GLY A 101 14.93 -10.33 -18.22
C GLY A 101 14.76 -9.29 -19.34
N LEU A 102 15.10 -9.63 -20.59
CA LEU A 102 14.89 -8.75 -21.74
C LEU A 102 13.40 -8.46 -21.97
N GLY A 103 12.54 -9.48 -21.91
CA GLY A 103 11.10 -9.31 -22.04
C GLY A 103 10.51 -8.44 -20.93
N PHE A 104 11.00 -8.60 -19.69
CA PHE A 104 10.57 -7.78 -18.55
C PHE A 104 10.90 -6.30 -18.73
N VAL A 105 12.14 -6.00 -19.17
CA VAL A 105 12.63 -4.62 -19.31
C VAL A 105 11.97 -3.90 -20.49
N LEU A 106 11.51 -4.62 -21.51
CA LEU A 106 11.02 -4.03 -22.74
C LEU A 106 9.79 -3.10 -22.55
N PRO A 107 8.69 -3.50 -21.88
CA PRO A 107 7.59 -2.58 -21.56
C PRO A 107 8.00 -1.41 -20.67
N LEU A 108 8.92 -1.62 -19.73
CA LEU A 108 9.42 -0.58 -18.84
C LEU A 108 10.25 0.48 -19.59
N ALA A 109 11.09 0.03 -20.52
CA ALA A 109 11.85 0.92 -21.40
C ALA A 109 10.92 1.71 -22.33
N ALA A 110 9.89 1.06 -22.89
CA ALA A 110 8.88 1.72 -23.70
C ALA A 110 8.05 2.74 -22.91
N PHE A 111 7.70 2.44 -21.66
CA PHE A 111 7.10 3.40 -20.74
C PHE A 111 8.00 4.62 -20.55
N LEU A 112 9.26 4.42 -20.14
CA LEU A 112 10.22 5.50 -19.96
C LEU A 112 10.41 6.35 -21.22
N ALA A 113 10.51 5.70 -22.39
CA ALA A 113 10.63 6.39 -23.67
C ALA A 113 9.41 7.29 -23.92
N GLY A 114 8.19 6.78 -23.75
CA GLY A 114 6.97 7.56 -23.92
C GLY A 114 6.86 8.73 -22.96
N VAL A 115 7.31 8.54 -21.72
CA VAL A 115 7.42 9.59 -20.70
C VAL A 115 8.41 10.68 -21.12
N VAL A 116 9.59 10.31 -21.61
CA VAL A 116 10.63 11.26 -22.06
C VAL A 116 10.16 12.03 -23.29
N ILE A 117 9.54 11.35 -24.26
CA ILE A 117 9.01 11.96 -25.50
C ILE A 117 7.95 13.02 -25.17
N ARG A 118 7.05 12.74 -24.22
CA ARG A 118 5.91 13.62 -23.89
C ARG A 118 6.15 14.50 -22.65
N ARG A 119 7.41 14.66 -22.23
CA ARG A 119 7.79 15.34 -20.98
C ARG A 119 7.25 16.77 -20.84
N GLU A 120 7.17 17.52 -21.93
CA GLU A 120 6.75 18.93 -21.92
C GLU A 120 5.25 19.06 -21.66
N GLY A 121 4.44 18.21 -22.31
CA GLY A 121 3.00 18.15 -22.08
C GLY A 121 2.64 17.68 -20.67
N ILE A 122 3.41 16.75 -20.09
CA ILE A 122 3.21 16.28 -18.71
C ILE A 122 3.56 17.40 -17.72
N ARG A 123 4.68 18.11 -17.93
CA ARG A 123 5.09 19.24 -17.07
C ARG A 123 4.09 20.39 -17.08
N ALA A 124 3.46 20.66 -18.23
CA ALA A 124 2.41 21.68 -18.33
C ALA A 124 1.20 21.37 -17.43
N ILE A 125 0.78 20.10 -17.33
CA ILE A 125 -0.32 19.68 -16.45
C ILE A 125 0.05 19.85 -14.98
N VAL A 126 1.28 19.50 -14.59
CA VAL A 126 1.75 19.66 -13.20
C VAL A 126 1.80 21.13 -12.76
N GLN A 127 2.02 22.06 -13.70
CA GLN A 127 2.12 23.49 -13.42
C GLN A 127 0.78 24.24 -13.54
N ALA A 128 -0.17 23.71 -14.30
CA ALA A 128 -1.50 24.29 -14.40
C ALA A 128 -2.23 24.14 -13.05
N ARG A 129 -2.53 25.26 -12.38
CA ARG A 129 -3.35 25.25 -11.17
C ARG A 129 -4.75 24.69 -11.51
N PRO A 130 -5.33 23.86 -10.64
CA PRO A 130 -6.68 23.35 -10.85
C PRO A 130 -7.69 24.48 -10.64
N ASP A 131 -8.19 25.07 -11.72
CA ASP A 131 -9.40 25.89 -11.66
C ASP A 131 -10.61 24.97 -11.48
N GLY A 132 -11.55 25.34 -10.60
CA GLY A 132 -12.62 24.47 -10.09
C GLY A 132 -13.57 23.85 -11.13
N ASN A 133 -13.54 24.30 -12.38
CA ASN A 133 -14.34 23.75 -13.48
C ASN A 133 -13.70 22.50 -14.14
N THR A 134 -12.44 22.20 -13.82
CA THR A 134 -11.67 21.09 -14.41
C THR A 134 -12.07 19.72 -13.83
N ARG A 135 -12.51 19.69 -12.57
CA ARG A 135 -12.86 18.48 -11.80
C ARG A 135 -13.98 17.61 -12.41
N ARG A 136 -14.88 18.20 -13.21
CA ARG A 136 -15.96 17.48 -13.93
C ARG A 136 -15.49 16.86 -15.25
N ARG A 137 -14.38 17.33 -15.84
CA ARG A 137 -13.80 16.78 -17.07
C ARG A 137 -12.96 15.52 -16.81
N ASP A 138 -12.49 15.34 -15.57
CA ASP A 138 -11.57 14.26 -15.15
C ASP A 138 -12.20 12.87 -15.09
N LEU A 139 -13.46 12.72 -14.66
CA LEU A 139 -14.15 11.42 -14.59
C LEU A 139 -14.28 10.71 -15.95
N ARG A 140 -14.46 11.48 -17.05
CA ARG A 140 -14.53 10.94 -18.43
C ARG A 140 -13.14 10.62 -19.02
N ARG A 141 -12.06 11.16 -18.45
CA ARG A 141 -10.68 10.72 -18.75
C ARG A 141 -10.37 9.44 -17.99
N PHE A 142 -10.76 9.35 -16.72
CA PHE A 142 -10.57 8.16 -15.88
C PHE A 142 -11.13 6.88 -16.52
N GLY A 143 -12.36 6.93 -17.06
CA GLY A 143 -12.95 5.78 -17.76
C GLY A 143 -12.22 5.38 -19.05
N ARG A 144 -11.66 6.35 -19.81
CA ARG A 144 -10.84 6.07 -20.99
C ARG A 144 -9.45 5.53 -20.63
N ALA A 145 -8.93 5.93 -19.48
CA ALA A 145 -7.67 5.46 -18.93
C ALA A 145 -7.70 4.01 -18.46
N PHE A 146 -8.83 3.27 -18.53
CA PHE A 146 -8.85 1.81 -18.31
C PHE A 146 -8.99 1.01 -19.61
N GLY A 147 -9.27 1.67 -20.74
CA GLY A 147 -9.48 0.98 -22.03
C GLY A 147 -8.24 0.20 -22.50
N TRP A 148 -7.04 0.58 -22.07
CA TRP A 148 -5.78 -0.11 -22.39
C TRP A 148 -5.58 -1.41 -21.62
N VAL A 149 -6.32 -1.64 -20.52
CA VAL A 149 -6.24 -2.89 -19.75
C VAL A 149 -6.85 -4.05 -20.56
N VAL A 150 -7.85 -3.79 -21.39
CA VAL A 150 -8.51 -4.79 -22.23
C VAL A 150 -7.52 -5.46 -23.20
N PRO A 151 -6.80 -4.73 -24.08
CA PRO A 151 -5.84 -5.38 -24.97
C PRO A 151 -4.69 -6.06 -24.22
N LEU A 152 -4.26 -5.54 -23.06
CA LEU A 152 -3.26 -6.21 -22.22
C LEU A 152 -3.80 -7.55 -21.66
N GLY A 153 -5.04 -7.56 -21.19
CA GLY A 153 -5.72 -8.77 -20.74
C GLY A 153 -5.92 -9.79 -21.87
N LEU A 154 -6.21 -9.33 -23.10
CA LEU A 154 -6.29 -10.19 -24.28
C LEU A 154 -4.95 -10.84 -24.62
N VAL A 155 -3.83 -10.12 -24.48
CA VAL A 155 -2.49 -10.70 -24.65
C VAL A 155 -2.26 -11.79 -23.61
N GLY A 156 -2.55 -11.50 -22.34
CA GLY A 156 -2.45 -12.49 -21.26
C GLY A 156 -3.32 -13.72 -21.55
N ALA A 157 -4.58 -13.53 -21.95
CA ALA A 157 -5.48 -14.62 -22.32
C ALA A 157 -4.97 -15.43 -23.52
N ALA A 158 -4.38 -14.78 -24.53
CA ALA A 158 -3.81 -15.45 -25.70
C ALA A 158 -2.62 -16.36 -25.33
N THR A 159 -1.87 -16.06 -24.25
CA THR A 159 -0.78 -16.94 -23.82
C THR A 159 -1.25 -18.31 -23.32
N PHE A 160 -2.50 -18.44 -22.87
CA PHE A 160 -3.09 -19.73 -22.49
C PHE A 160 -3.36 -20.66 -23.68
N LEU A 161 -3.20 -20.18 -24.92
CA LEU A 161 -3.20 -21.04 -26.10
C LEU A 161 -1.89 -21.85 -26.23
N LEU A 162 -0.85 -21.47 -25.48
CA LEU A 162 0.40 -22.24 -25.38
C LEU A 162 0.18 -23.43 -24.45
N THR A 163 0.60 -24.61 -24.91
CA THR A 163 0.50 -25.86 -24.15
C THR A 163 1.87 -26.32 -23.67
N PRO A 164 1.96 -27.21 -22.66
CA PRO A 164 3.22 -27.81 -22.27
C PRO A 164 3.96 -28.51 -23.42
N GLU A 165 3.26 -28.96 -24.46
CA GLU A 165 3.87 -29.62 -25.62
C GLU A 165 4.35 -28.65 -26.72
N THR A 166 4.03 -27.35 -26.61
CA THR A 166 4.41 -26.36 -27.62
C THR A 166 5.95 -26.27 -27.72
N PRO A 167 6.54 -26.32 -28.94
CA PRO A 167 7.98 -26.23 -29.12
C PRO A 167 8.57 -24.92 -28.57
N GLU A 168 9.75 -25.01 -27.94
CA GLU A 168 10.43 -23.87 -27.33
C GLU A 168 10.62 -22.66 -28.26
N PRO A 169 10.98 -22.81 -29.56
CA PRO A 169 11.09 -21.66 -30.46
C PRO A 169 9.78 -20.90 -30.64
N VAL A 170 8.66 -21.62 -30.68
CA VAL A 170 7.32 -21.03 -30.80
C VAL A 170 6.95 -20.29 -29.51
N VAL A 171 7.26 -20.88 -28.35
CA VAL A 171 7.06 -20.24 -27.03
C VAL A 171 7.88 -18.95 -26.92
N ARG A 172 9.15 -18.97 -27.35
CA ARG A 172 10.04 -17.81 -27.35
C ARG A 172 9.51 -16.69 -28.24
N ASP A 173 9.10 -17.02 -29.46
CA ASP A 173 8.63 -16.02 -30.42
C ASP A 173 7.27 -15.43 -29.96
N ALA A 174 6.40 -16.26 -29.39
CA ALA A 174 5.15 -15.81 -28.75
C ALA A 174 5.42 -14.89 -27.55
N PHE A 175 6.41 -15.20 -26.71
CA PHE A 175 6.82 -14.37 -25.58
C PHE A 175 7.28 -12.97 -26.04
N PHE A 176 8.18 -12.89 -27.03
CA PHE A 176 8.64 -11.60 -27.54
C PHE A 176 7.55 -10.83 -28.30
N ALA A 177 6.67 -11.52 -29.03
CA ALA A 177 5.51 -10.89 -29.66
C ALA A 177 4.57 -10.27 -28.60
N ALA A 178 4.28 -11.01 -27.52
CA ALA A 178 3.49 -10.52 -26.41
C ALA A 178 4.16 -9.31 -25.73
N MET A 179 5.42 -9.43 -25.32
CA MET A 179 6.16 -8.34 -24.66
C MET A 179 6.33 -7.11 -25.57
N GLY A 180 6.56 -7.31 -26.87
CA GLY A 180 6.65 -6.24 -27.85
C GLY A 180 5.32 -5.51 -28.05
N PHE A 181 4.22 -6.25 -28.12
CA PHE A 181 2.88 -5.66 -28.23
C PHE A 181 2.47 -4.91 -26.95
N ILE A 182 2.78 -5.48 -25.78
CA ILE A 182 2.61 -4.80 -24.48
C ILE A 182 3.43 -3.50 -24.46
N ALA A 183 4.70 -3.56 -24.85
CA ALA A 183 5.58 -2.39 -24.92
C ALA A 183 5.03 -1.31 -25.85
N PHE A 184 4.48 -1.69 -27.00
CA PHE A 184 3.83 -0.76 -27.92
C PHE A 184 2.60 -0.07 -27.29
N ILE A 185 1.71 -0.83 -26.66
CA ILE A 185 0.55 -0.25 -25.95
C ILE A 185 1.01 0.69 -24.84
N VAL A 186 1.97 0.25 -24.02
CA VAL A 186 2.51 1.03 -22.90
C VAL A 186 3.14 2.33 -23.40
N LEU A 187 3.87 2.30 -24.52
CA LEU A 187 4.42 3.50 -25.15
C LEU A 187 3.31 4.50 -25.51
N LEU A 188 2.22 4.03 -26.14
CA LEU A 188 1.11 4.87 -26.58
C LEU A 188 0.37 5.52 -25.41
N VAL A 189 0.16 4.76 -24.33
CA VAL A 189 -0.70 5.13 -23.19
C VAL A 189 0.11 5.72 -22.02
N SER A 190 1.45 5.70 -22.08
CA SER A 190 2.34 6.19 -21.01
C SER A 190 1.99 7.60 -20.51
N TYR A 191 1.56 8.50 -21.40
CA TYR A 191 1.08 9.82 -21.03
C TYR A 191 -0.16 9.79 -20.13
N ASP A 192 -1.18 9.03 -20.52
CA ASP A 192 -2.43 8.93 -19.77
C ASP A 192 -2.19 8.25 -18.41
N VAL A 193 -1.32 7.24 -18.36
CA VAL A 193 -0.91 6.59 -17.11
C VAL A 193 -0.20 7.58 -16.18
N VAL A 194 0.74 8.38 -16.70
CA VAL A 194 1.44 9.37 -15.87
C VAL A 194 0.50 10.44 -15.35
N VAL A 195 -0.41 10.94 -16.18
CA VAL A 195 -1.43 11.92 -15.76
C VAL A 195 -2.32 11.33 -14.68
N LEU A 196 -2.80 10.09 -14.87
CA LEU A 196 -3.58 9.36 -13.86
C LEU A 196 -2.83 9.21 -12.54
N LEU A 197 -1.56 8.82 -12.58
CA LEU A 197 -0.70 8.68 -11.39
C LEU A 197 -0.44 10.02 -10.69
N LEU A 198 -0.33 11.11 -11.45
CA LEU A 198 -0.17 12.46 -10.92
C LEU A 198 -1.46 12.94 -10.24
N GLU A 199 -2.60 12.83 -10.91
CA GLU A 199 -3.91 13.20 -10.37
C GLU A 199 -4.24 12.38 -9.11
N THR A 200 -4.10 11.05 -9.20
CA THR A 200 -4.31 10.14 -8.07
C THR A 200 -3.30 10.43 -6.95
N GLY A 201 -2.06 10.76 -7.29
CA GLY A 201 -1.04 11.10 -6.32
C GLY A 201 -1.35 12.39 -5.55
N LEU A 202 -1.90 13.41 -6.21
CA LEU A 202 -2.34 14.64 -5.56
C LEU A 202 -3.55 14.39 -4.65
N LEU A 203 -4.51 13.58 -5.10
CA LEU A 203 -5.65 13.16 -4.27
C LEU A 203 -5.19 12.40 -3.02
N PHE A 204 -4.21 11.52 -3.17
CA PHE A 204 -3.60 10.85 -2.02
C PHE A 204 -2.86 11.84 -1.12
N GLU A 205 -2.16 12.84 -1.66
CA GLU A 205 -1.51 13.88 -0.83
C GLU A 205 -2.54 14.63 0.01
N GLU A 206 -3.64 15.07 -0.59
CA GLU A 206 -4.75 15.72 0.11
C GLU A 206 -5.36 14.81 1.18
N PHE A 207 -5.60 13.54 0.84
CA PHE A 207 -6.14 12.55 1.77
C PHE A 207 -5.19 12.28 2.94
N PHE A 208 -3.89 12.08 2.68
CA PHE A 208 -2.90 11.82 3.73
C PHE A 208 -2.66 13.06 4.60
N GLU A 209 -2.73 14.27 4.06
CA GLU A 209 -2.68 15.49 4.86
C GLU A 209 -3.90 15.61 5.79
N GLN A 210 -5.08 15.20 5.33
CA GLN A 210 -6.28 15.10 6.18
C GLN A 210 -6.10 14.03 7.27
N VAL A 211 -5.64 12.82 6.91
CA VAL A 211 -5.40 11.71 7.85
C VAL A 211 -4.27 12.03 8.84
N ALA A 212 -3.22 12.75 8.43
CA ALA A 212 -2.14 13.15 9.32
C ALA A 212 -2.62 14.05 10.46
N GLY A 213 -3.68 14.83 10.24
CA GLY A 213 -4.36 15.57 11.31
C GLY A 213 -5.02 14.64 12.35
N LEU A 214 -5.40 13.42 11.96
CA LEU A 214 -5.97 12.42 12.87
C LEU A 214 -4.91 11.63 13.63
N ALA A 215 -3.62 11.78 13.32
CA ALA A 215 -2.55 11.02 13.97
C ALA A 215 -2.50 11.28 15.48
N GLU A 216 -2.58 12.54 15.90
CA GLU A 216 -2.56 12.93 17.31
C GLU A 216 -3.71 12.28 18.13
N PRO A 217 -4.99 12.42 17.75
CA PRO A 217 -6.07 11.73 18.47
C PRO A 217 -6.00 10.20 18.34
N ALA A 218 -5.53 9.66 17.20
CA ALA A 218 -5.35 8.22 17.03
C ALA A 218 -4.27 7.64 17.97
N PHE A 219 -3.15 8.35 18.18
CA PHE A 219 -2.12 7.94 19.14
C PHE A 219 -2.65 7.94 20.58
N ALA A 220 -3.44 8.95 20.95
CA ALA A 220 -4.08 8.98 22.26
C ALA A 220 -5.04 7.79 22.42
N PHE A 221 -5.92 7.56 21.43
CA PHE A 221 -6.83 6.42 21.44
C PHE A 221 -6.10 5.07 21.52
N PHE A 222 -5.06 4.87 20.72
CA PHE A 222 -4.24 3.66 20.73
C PHE A 222 -3.57 3.43 22.09
N THR A 223 -3.13 4.50 22.76
CA THR A 223 -2.53 4.42 24.10
C THR A 223 -3.55 3.94 25.13
N PHE A 224 -4.77 4.50 25.13
CA PHE A 224 -5.85 4.06 26.03
C PHE A 224 -6.33 2.64 25.71
N TYR A 225 -6.43 2.30 24.42
CA TYR A 225 -6.79 0.95 23.97
C TYR A 225 -5.77 -0.07 24.47
N SER A 226 -4.47 0.21 24.29
CA SER A 226 -3.38 -0.66 24.76
C SER A 226 -3.35 -0.78 26.29
N LEU A 227 -3.57 0.33 27.00
CA LEU A 227 -3.66 0.32 28.47
C LEU A 227 -4.81 -0.55 28.94
N LEU A 228 -5.99 -0.44 28.32
CA LEU A 228 -7.17 -1.23 28.67
C LEU A 228 -6.88 -2.72 28.46
N VAL A 229 -6.30 -3.09 27.32
CA VAL A 229 -5.87 -4.47 27.03
C VAL A 229 -4.94 -5.01 28.12
N ILE A 230 -3.92 -4.24 28.51
CA ILE A 230 -2.95 -4.67 29.53
C ILE A 230 -3.60 -4.79 30.91
N VAL A 231 -4.46 -3.83 31.28
CA VAL A 231 -5.15 -3.83 32.58
C VAL A 231 -6.08 -5.04 32.69
N PHE A 232 -6.89 -5.32 31.68
CA PHE A 232 -7.79 -6.48 31.70
C PHE A 232 -7.04 -7.80 31.62
N ALA A 233 -5.98 -7.90 30.82
CA ALA A 233 -5.10 -9.07 30.83
C ALA A 233 -4.51 -9.35 32.23
N ALA A 234 -4.07 -8.29 32.93
CA ALA A 234 -3.59 -8.41 34.30
C ALA A 234 -4.71 -8.83 35.25
N LEU A 235 -5.91 -8.26 35.13
CA LEU A 235 -7.08 -8.66 35.93
C LEU A 235 -7.43 -10.14 35.70
N TYR A 236 -7.46 -10.62 34.46
CA TYR A 236 -7.71 -12.03 34.15
C TYR A 236 -6.69 -12.96 34.80
N THR A 237 -5.41 -12.60 34.68
CA THR A 237 -4.32 -13.35 35.30
C THR A 237 -4.45 -13.37 36.83
N VAL A 238 -4.75 -12.22 37.46
CA VAL A 238 -4.89 -12.09 38.92
C VAL A 238 -6.11 -12.88 39.40
N VAL A 239 -7.26 -12.70 38.77
CA VAL A 239 -8.51 -13.37 39.13
C VAL A 239 -8.32 -14.89 39.06
N ASP A 240 -7.74 -15.39 37.99
CA ASP A 240 -7.52 -16.82 37.86
C ASP A 240 -6.42 -17.32 38.81
N ARG A 241 -5.32 -16.57 39.01
CA ARG A 241 -4.24 -16.95 39.94
C ARG A 241 -4.72 -17.13 41.38
N PHE A 242 -5.59 -16.25 41.88
CA PHE A 242 -6.09 -16.32 43.25
C PHE A 242 -7.36 -17.16 43.41
N SER A 243 -7.93 -17.66 42.31
CA SER A 243 -9.08 -18.56 42.36
C SER A 243 -8.63 -20.00 42.64
N PRO A 244 -9.30 -20.74 43.55
CA PRO A 244 -8.98 -22.16 43.79
C PRO A 244 -9.22 -23.06 42.57
N VAL A 245 -10.13 -22.65 41.69
CA VAL A 245 -10.52 -23.38 40.48
C VAL A 245 -10.16 -22.56 39.24
N SER A 246 -9.77 -23.22 38.15
CA SER A 246 -9.52 -22.58 36.85
C SER A 246 -10.75 -21.83 36.37
N GLN A 247 -10.56 -20.55 36.03
CA GLN A 247 -11.64 -19.68 35.57
C GLN A 247 -11.85 -19.73 34.05
N PHE A 248 -10.90 -20.32 33.31
CA PHE A 248 -10.89 -20.41 31.86
C PHE A 248 -10.82 -21.85 31.35
N MET A 249 -11.38 -22.07 30.15
CA MET A 249 -11.15 -23.25 29.32
C MET A 249 -10.20 -22.84 28.18
N ILE A 250 -9.10 -23.57 28.03
CA ILE A 250 -8.12 -23.36 26.97
C ILE A 250 -7.99 -24.67 26.20
N GLY A 251 -8.26 -24.66 24.89
CA GLY A 251 -8.23 -25.88 24.08
C GLY A 251 -9.22 -26.97 24.54
N GLY A 252 -10.31 -26.58 25.21
CA GLY A 252 -11.33 -27.51 25.70
C GLY A 252 -11.07 -28.13 27.07
N ALA A 253 -10.01 -27.73 27.79
CA ALA A 253 -9.73 -28.20 29.15
C ALA A 253 -9.67 -27.03 30.16
N PRO A 254 -10.13 -27.21 31.42
CA PRO A 254 -9.98 -26.19 32.46
C PRO A 254 -8.50 -25.99 32.79
N GLN A 255 -7.97 -24.79 32.52
CA GLN A 255 -6.55 -24.49 32.71
C GLN A 255 -6.38 -23.09 33.30
N LYS A 256 -5.31 -22.91 34.09
CA LYS A 256 -4.90 -21.58 34.55
C LYS A 256 -4.32 -20.76 33.41
N ILE A 257 -4.86 -19.57 33.20
CA ILE A 257 -4.43 -18.68 32.12
C ILE A 257 -3.11 -17.98 32.45
N GLY A 258 -2.18 -17.99 31.50
CA GLY A 258 -0.95 -17.21 31.57
C GLY A 258 -1.19 -15.73 31.22
N PHE A 259 -0.20 -14.87 31.47
CA PHE A 259 -0.30 -13.46 31.12
C PHE A 259 -0.36 -13.24 29.60
N ALA A 260 0.45 -13.98 28.82
CA ALA A 260 0.44 -13.87 27.36
C ALA A 260 -0.91 -14.30 26.75
N GLU A 261 -1.48 -15.40 27.26
CA GLU A 261 -2.81 -15.87 26.89
C GLU A 261 -3.90 -14.88 27.30
N SER A 262 -3.78 -14.27 28.49
CA SER A 262 -4.69 -13.22 28.96
C SER A 262 -4.64 -11.96 28.09
N LEU A 263 -3.43 -11.58 27.63
CA LEU A 263 -3.22 -10.46 26.72
C LEU A 263 -3.87 -10.74 25.36
N TYR A 264 -3.63 -11.93 24.82
CA TYR A 264 -4.28 -12.38 23.59
C TYR A 264 -5.81 -12.41 23.72
N PHE A 265 -6.34 -13.00 24.80
CA PHE A 265 -7.77 -13.06 25.07
C PHE A 265 -8.40 -11.66 25.20
N SER A 266 -7.73 -10.73 25.89
CA SER A 266 -8.17 -9.33 26.03
C SER A 266 -8.19 -8.61 24.67
N VAL A 267 -7.16 -8.76 23.83
CA VAL A 267 -7.15 -8.20 22.46
C VAL A 267 -8.31 -8.75 21.63
N VAL A 268 -8.52 -10.06 21.64
CA VAL A 268 -9.56 -10.75 20.85
C VAL A 268 -10.97 -10.40 21.35
N THR A 269 -11.13 -10.20 22.66
CA THR A 269 -12.39 -9.76 23.29
C THR A 269 -12.70 -8.32 22.94
N LEU A 270 -11.74 -7.41 23.14
CA LEU A 270 -11.91 -5.97 22.91
C LEU A 270 -12.09 -5.63 21.42
N SER A 271 -11.45 -6.39 20.53
CA SER A 271 -11.65 -6.30 19.08
C SER A 271 -12.92 -7.00 18.57
N THR A 272 -13.67 -7.65 19.46
CA THR A 272 -14.89 -8.41 19.15
C THR A 272 -14.70 -9.58 18.17
N VAL A 273 -13.47 -10.06 18.00
CA VAL A 273 -13.14 -11.18 17.09
C VAL A 273 -13.59 -12.52 17.67
N GLY A 274 -13.30 -12.78 18.94
CA GLY A 274 -13.80 -13.95 19.68
C GLY A 274 -13.55 -15.32 19.04
N TYR A 275 -12.29 -15.69 18.76
CA TYR A 275 -11.97 -16.99 18.12
C TYR A 275 -12.50 -18.24 18.84
N GLY A 276 -12.75 -18.17 20.15
CA GLY A 276 -13.36 -19.23 20.93
C GLY A 276 -12.39 -20.32 21.43
N ASP A 277 -11.10 -20.13 21.25
CA ASP A 277 -10.01 -20.97 21.75
C ASP A 277 -9.75 -20.80 23.26
N ILE A 278 -10.06 -19.62 23.80
CA ILE A 278 -10.07 -19.31 25.24
C ILE A 278 -11.48 -18.86 25.65
N VAL A 279 -12.08 -19.56 26.62
CA VAL A 279 -13.47 -19.30 27.05
C VAL A 279 -13.56 -19.09 28.57
N PRO A 280 -14.16 -17.98 29.06
CA PRO A 280 -14.38 -17.76 30.49
C PRO A 280 -15.54 -18.63 31.01
N VAL A 281 -15.26 -19.48 31.99
CA VAL A 281 -16.25 -20.39 32.59
C VAL A 281 -16.73 -19.98 33.97
N GLY A 282 -15.89 -19.30 34.74
CA GLY A 282 -16.27 -18.84 36.08
C GLY A 282 -17.23 -17.65 36.08
N SER A 283 -18.16 -17.59 37.04
CA SER A 283 -19.14 -16.51 37.14
C SER A 283 -18.49 -15.14 37.34
N PHE A 284 -17.45 -15.07 38.18
CA PHE A 284 -16.76 -13.81 38.45
C PHE A 284 -15.93 -13.36 37.25
N ILE A 285 -15.20 -14.25 36.59
CA ILE A 285 -14.43 -13.89 35.39
C ILE A 285 -15.34 -13.43 34.26
N ARG A 286 -16.54 -14.01 34.09
CA ARG A 286 -17.54 -13.55 33.12
C ARG A 286 -18.01 -12.13 33.39
N LEU A 287 -18.13 -11.72 34.66
CA LEU A 287 -18.42 -10.34 35.02
C LEU A 287 -17.28 -9.39 34.63
N VAL A 288 -16.02 -9.80 34.85
CA VAL A 288 -14.84 -9.00 34.44
C VAL A 288 -14.80 -8.86 32.92
N VAL A 289 -15.07 -9.94 32.18
CA VAL A 289 -15.16 -9.91 30.71
C VAL A 289 -16.30 -9.00 30.23
N ALA A 290 -17.48 -9.08 30.86
CA ALA A 290 -18.57 -8.18 30.53
C ALA A 290 -18.21 -6.70 30.79
N ALA A 291 -17.48 -6.43 31.88
CA ALA A 291 -16.97 -5.09 32.17
C ALA A 291 -15.94 -4.63 31.11
N GLU A 292 -15.04 -5.50 30.65
CA GLU A 292 -14.11 -5.19 29.55
C GLU A 292 -14.87 -4.75 28.30
N VAL A 293 -15.89 -5.50 27.91
CA VAL A 293 -16.70 -5.20 26.72
C VAL A 293 -17.39 -3.84 26.86
N ILE A 294 -18.00 -3.55 28.01
CA ILE A 294 -18.69 -2.27 28.25
C ILE A 294 -17.70 -1.10 28.20
N VAL A 295 -16.58 -1.19 28.92
CA VAL A 295 -15.56 -0.12 28.95
C VAL A 295 -14.92 0.04 27.57
N GLY A 296 -14.70 -1.05 26.86
CA GLY A 296 -14.21 -1.06 25.49
C GLY A 296 -15.14 -0.37 24.50
N MET A 297 -16.45 -0.65 24.57
CA MET A 297 -17.45 0.03 23.76
C MET A 297 -17.48 1.54 24.03
N LEU A 298 -17.41 1.95 25.29
CA LEU A 298 -17.32 3.37 25.65
C LEU A 298 -16.05 4.01 25.07
N LEU A 299 -14.90 3.35 25.21
CA LEU A 299 -13.64 3.83 24.67
C LEU A 299 -13.73 4.02 23.14
N LEU A 300 -14.28 3.04 22.41
CA LEU A 300 -14.48 3.13 20.96
C LEU A 300 -15.39 4.30 20.58
N LEU A 301 -16.50 4.49 21.29
CA LEU A 301 -17.44 5.60 21.06
C LEU A 301 -16.77 6.97 21.27
N PHE A 302 -16.09 7.15 22.41
CA PHE A 302 -15.39 8.41 22.71
C PHE A 302 -14.19 8.64 21.79
N GLY A 303 -13.44 7.58 21.47
CA GLY A 303 -12.31 7.62 20.55
C GLY A 303 -12.74 8.08 19.16
N PHE A 304 -13.81 7.49 18.63
CA PHE A 304 -14.39 7.88 17.35
C PHE A 304 -14.88 9.34 17.37
N ASN A 305 -15.61 9.75 18.41
CA ASN A 305 -16.07 11.12 18.56
C ASN A 305 -14.92 12.13 18.64
N ALA A 306 -13.85 11.81 19.38
CA ALA A 306 -12.66 12.66 19.48
C ALA A 306 -11.97 12.84 18.12
N ILE A 307 -11.81 11.75 17.36
CA ILE A 307 -11.23 11.77 16.01
C ILE A 307 -12.11 12.61 15.07
N PHE A 308 -13.43 12.45 15.12
CA PHE A 308 -14.37 13.16 14.24
C PHE A 308 -14.46 14.66 14.58
N SER A 309 -14.58 15.01 15.86
CA SER A 309 -14.65 16.40 16.33
C SER A 309 -13.39 17.22 16.03
N TYR A 310 -12.23 16.56 15.99
CA TYR A 310 -10.98 17.17 15.57
C TYR A 310 -10.98 17.53 14.08
N SER A 311 -11.65 16.73 13.23
CA SER A 311 -11.77 17.01 11.79
C SER A 311 -12.72 18.19 11.48
N SER A 312 -13.78 18.39 12.27
CA SER A 312 -14.78 19.44 12.03
C SER A 312 -14.30 20.85 12.40
N SER A 313 -13.32 20.97 13.30
CA SER A 313 -12.84 22.25 13.83
C SER A 313 -11.86 22.98 12.89
N ARG A 314 -11.47 22.37 11.77
CA ARG A 314 -10.58 22.95 10.74
C ARG A 314 -11.29 23.50 9.51
N ARG A 315 -12.63 23.54 9.45
CA ARG A 315 -13.30 24.32 8.41
C ARG A 315 -12.96 25.80 8.63
N PRO A 316 -12.35 26.50 7.66
CA PRO A 316 -12.16 27.95 7.77
C PRO A 316 -13.53 28.59 8.03
N PRO A 317 -13.63 29.62 8.89
CA PRO A 317 -14.86 30.37 8.99
C PRO A 317 -15.16 30.93 7.59
N ASP A 318 -16.34 30.61 7.06
CA ASP A 318 -16.85 31.19 5.82
C ASP A 318 -16.67 32.70 5.91
N ARG A 319 -15.89 33.25 4.98
CA ARG A 319 -15.75 34.70 4.78
C ARG A 319 -16.83 35.19 3.84
#